data_AF-A0A494XQ53-F1
#
_entry.id   AF-A0A494XQ53-F1
#
_cell.length_a   1.000
_cell.length_b   1.000
_cell.length_c   1.000
_cell.angle_alpha   90.00
_cell.angle_beta   90.00
_cell.angle_gamma   90.00
#
_symmetry.space_group_name_H-M   'P 1'
#
loop_
_entity.id
_entity.type
_entity.pdbx_description
1 polymer ?
#
loop_
_entity_poly.entity_id
_entity_poly.type
_entity_poly.pdbx_seq_one_letter_code
_entity_poly.pdbx_strand_id
1 'polypeptide(L)'
;MALRRYRDRAVGRAGRSVMRDVIRHATPDDMGAMLALMRELAEFEKLTHLFVATEASLHEALFGAHPAIEALVAEHDGRVVGYALFFHNFSTFLSRRGLYLEDLYVQPQLRGSGIGTALLRRVAAIAVERRCGRFEWSVLDWNQPAIDFYTKMGATVMPDWRIVRITDDALAQLAAGA
;
A
#
# COMPACT_ATOMS: atom_id res chain seq x y z
N MET A 1 -7.24 -43.50 -52.45
CA MET A 1 -7.71 -43.16 -51.09
C MET A 1 -6.77 -43.86 -50.11
N ALA A 2 -5.64 -43.29 -49.69
CA ALA A 2 -5.39 -42.10 -48.87
C ALA A 2 -4.60 -42.58 -47.63
N LEU A 3 -3.29 -42.28 -47.63
CA LEU A 3 -2.34 -42.52 -46.55
C LEU A 3 -2.71 -41.75 -45.27
N ARG A 4 -2.34 -42.30 -44.10
CA ARG A 4 -1.72 -41.63 -42.93
C ARG A 4 -2.10 -42.33 -41.62
N ARG A 5 -1.11 -42.85 -40.87
CA ARG A 5 -0.96 -42.57 -39.43
C ARG A 5 0.53 -42.46 -39.12
N TYR A 6 0.98 -41.22 -39.16
CA TYR A 6 2.30 -40.76 -38.74
C TYR A 6 2.38 -40.89 -37.21
N ARG A 7 3.39 -41.60 -36.73
CA ARG A 7 3.84 -41.55 -35.33
C ARG A 7 4.59 -40.24 -35.17
N ASP A 8 4.05 -39.30 -34.41
CA ASP A 8 4.83 -38.16 -33.93
C ASP A 8 4.83 -38.11 -32.41
N ARG A 9 6.04 -38.14 -31.88
CA ARG A 9 6.40 -37.67 -30.54
C ARG A 9 6.06 -36.18 -30.47
N ALA A 10 5.19 -35.80 -29.53
CA ALA A 10 5.16 -34.43 -29.04
C ALA A 10 5.66 -34.45 -27.60
N VAL A 11 6.89 -33.94 -27.47
CA VAL A 11 7.60 -33.53 -26.27
C VAL A 11 6.64 -32.79 -25.33
N GLY A 12 6.57 -33.25 -24.08
CA GLY A 12 5.89 -32.53 -23.00
C GLY A 12 6.53 -31.15 -22.82
N ARG A 13 5.83 -30.11 -23.26
CA ARG A 13 6.16 -28.73 -22.93
C ARG A 13 5.80 -28.55 -21.47
N ALA A 14 6.81 -28.56 -20.60
CA ALA A 14 6.67 -28.14 -19.21
C ALA A 14 5.93 -26.79 -19.21
N GLY A 15 4.75 -26.77 -18.59
CA GLY A 15 3.98 -25.55 -18.44
C GLY A 15 4.86 -24.53 -17.71
N ARG A 16 5.09 -23.37 -18.32
CA ARG A 16 5.53 -22.20 -17.56
C ARG A 16 4.47 -21.97 -16.50
N SER A 17 4.84 -22.11 -15.23
CA SER A 17 4.05 -21.59 -14.12
C SER A 17 3.86 -20.11 -14.38
N VAL A 18 2.65 -19.70 -14.75
CA VAL A 18 2.30 -18.28 -14.83
C VAL A 18 2.04 -17.85 -13.39
N MET A 19 3.11 -17.56 -12.65
CA MET A 19 2.99 -16.92 -11.35
C MET A 19 2.43 -15.52 -11.59
N ARG A 20 1.19 -15.33 -11.14
CA ARG A 20 0.42 -14.08 -11.29
C ARG A 20 0.73 -13.21 -10.09
N ASP A 21 0.85 -11.91 -10.31
CA ASP A 21 0.84 -10.94 -9.22
C ASP A 21 -0.44 -11.12 -8.41
N VAL A 22 -0.32 -11.26 -7.09
CA VAL A 22 -1.47 -11.41 -6.18
C VAL A 22 -1.50 -10.23 -5.22
N ILE A 23 -2.65 -9.59 -5.12
CA ILE A 23 -2.93 -8.62 -4.06
C ILE A 23 -3.83 -9.28 -3.03
N ARG A 24 -3.38 -9.28 -1.78
CA ARG A 24 -4.09 -9.88 -0.65
C ARG A 24 -3.93 -9.03 0.61
N HIS A 25 -4.77 -9.28 1.61
CA HIS A 25 -4.51 -8.73 2.94
C HIS A 25 -3.20 -9.28 3.50
N ALA A 26 -2.50 -8.44 4.24
CA ALA A 26 -1.36 -8.85 5.02
C ALA A 26 -1.77 -9.90 6.08
N THR A 27 -0.84 -10.77 6.40
CA THR A 27 -0.92 -11.80 7.44
C THR A 27 0.23 -11.61 8.43
N PRO A 28 0.18 -12.23 9.62
CA PRO A 28 1.28 -12.17 10.57
C PRO A 28 2.64 -12.61 10.01
N ASP A 29 2.64 -13.49 8.99
CA ASP A 29 3.88 -13.97 8.35
C ASP A 29 4.54 -12.90 7.45
N ASP A 30 3.85 -11.79 7.14
CA ASP A 30 4.36 -10.74 6.26
C ASP A 30 5.16 -9.65 6.99
N MET A 31 5.22 -9.65 8.34
CA MET A 31 5.77 -8.53 9.14
C MET A 31 7.21 -8.17 8.80
N GLY A 32 8.10 -9.16 8.71
CA GLY A 32 9.50 -8.92 8.36
C GLY A 32 9.65 -8.31 6.96
N ALA A 33 8.90 -8.82 5.98
CA ALA A 33 8.95 -8.32 4.61
C ALA A 33 8.37 -6.89 4.51
N MET A 34 7.24 -6.64 5.17
CA MET A 34 6.64 -5.31 5.23
C MET A 34 7.55 -4.29 5.91
N LEU A 35 8.14 -4.64 7.06
CA LEU A 35 9.06 -3.73 7.76
C LEU A 35 10.27 -3.37 6.90
N ALA A 36 10.82 -4.32 6.15
CA ALA A 36 11.89 -4.06 5.18
C ALA A 36 11.44 -3.08 4.08
N LEU A 37 10.27 -3.29 3.48
CA LEU A 37 9.72 -2.39 2.47
C LEU A 37 9.39 -0.99 3.01
N MET A 38 8.91 -0.89 4.26
CA MET A 38 8.69 0.40 4.92
C MET A 38 10.00 1.15 5.15
N ARG A 39 11.08 0.43 5.49
CA ARG A 39 12.42 1.03 5.59
C ARG A 39 12.91 1.53 4.23
N GLU A 40 12.72 0.76 3.15
CA GLU A 40 13.05 1.20 1.80
C GLU A 40 12.26 2.46 1.40
N LEU A 41 10.97 2.57 1.77
CA LEU A 41 10.18 3.78 1.57
C LEU A 41 10.78 4.96 2.34
N ALA A 42 11.10 4.79 3.62
CA ALA A 42 11.74 5.84 4.42
C ALA A 42 13.09 6.28 3.84
N GLU A 43 13.87 5.37 3.24
CA GLU A 43 15.10 5.70 2.49
C GLU A 43 14.80 6.55 1.26
N PHE A 44 13.81 6.16 0.46
CA PHE A 44 13.40 6.91 -0.73
C PHE A 44 12.92 8.34 -0.39
N GLU A 45 12.17 8.49 0.70
CA GLU A 45 11.66 9.78 1.17
C GLU A 45 12.68 10.59 1.97
N LYS A 46 13.87 10.02 2.27
CA LYS A 46 14.93 10.62 3.10
C LYS A 46 14.50 10.85 4.56
N LEU A 47 13.65 9.98 5.08
CA LEU A 47 13.03 10.04 6.41
C LEU A 47 13.47 8.90 7.35
N THR A 48 14.54 8.17 7.03
CA THR A 48 15.03 7.06 7.87
C THR A 48 15.33 7.43 9.32
N HIS A 49 15.69 8.70 9.58
CA HIS A 49 15.92 9.23 10.92
C HIS A 49 14.66 9.28 11.80
N LEU A 50 13.46 9.20 11.20
CA LEU A 50 12.17 9.09 11.89
C LEU A 50 11.70 7.63 12.00
N PHE A 51 12.37 6.69 11.32
CA PHE A 51 11.91 5.31 11.21
C PHE A 51 12.32 4.48 12.44
N VAL A 52 11.42 4.43 13.43
CA VAL A 52 11.60 3.68 14.68
C VAL A 52 10.76 2.40 14.76
N ALA A 53 10.04 2.06 13.69
CA ALA A 53 9.16 0.90 13.64
C ALA A 53 9.94 -0.43 13.82
N THR A 54 9.30 -1.38 14.50
CA THR A 54 9.78 -2.75 14.71
C THR A 54 8.74 -3.76 14.21
N GLU A 55 9.14 -5.02 14.02
CA GLU A 55 8.18 -6.07 13.64
C GLU A 55 7.09 -6.23 14.72
N ALA A 56 7.46 -6.14 15.99
CA ALA A 56 6.52 -6.24 17.11
C ALA A 56 5.50 -5.07 17.11
N SER A 57 5.95 -3.83 16.91
CA SER A 57 5.04 -2.68 16.85
C SER A 57 4.13 -2.72 15.62
N LEU A 58 4.65 -3.18 14.48
CA LEU A 58 3.86 -3.34 13.26
C LEU A 58 2.82 -4.46 13.41
N HIS A 59 3.21 -5.59 14.01
CA HIS A 59 2.31 -6.69 14.31
C HIS A 59 1.18 -6.24 15.25
N GLU A 60 1.50 -5.54 16.34
CA GLU A 60 0.48 -5.01 17.27
C GLU A 60 -0.48 -4.06 16.55
N ALA A 61 0.04 -3.18 15.67
CA ALA A 61 -0.78 -2.23 14.93
C ALA A 61 -1.74 -2.91 13.92
N LEU A 62 -1.36 -4.04 13.32
CA LEU A 62 -2.17 -4.77 12.33
C LEU A 62 -3.06 -5.88 12.93
N PHE A 63 -2.60 -6.53 13.99
CA PHE A 63 -3.19 -7.77 14.52
C PHE A 63 -3.32 -7.80 16.04
N GLY A 64 -3.02 -6.70 16.73
CA GLY A 64 -3.20 -6.57 18.18
C GLY A 64 -4.67 -6.63 18.61
N ALA A 65 -4.93 -6.44 19.91
CA ALA A 65 -6.29 -6.48 20.45
C ALA A 65 -7.20 -5.38 19.85
N HIS A 66 -6.60 -4.26 19.47
CA HIS A 66 -7.26 -3.13 18.82
C HIS A 66 -6.42 -2.68 17.61
N PRO A 67 -6.55 -3.35 16.46
CA PRO A 67 -5.79 -3.00 15.26
C PRO A 67 -6.04 -1.55 14.86
N ALA A 68 -4.96 -0.78 14.73
CA ALA A 68 -5.01 0.63 14.37
C ALA A 68 -5.03 0.82 12.84
N ILE A 69 -4.46 -0.14 12.11
CA ILE A 69 -4.22 -0.08 10.68
C ILE A 69 -4.59 -1.40 9.99
N GLU A 70 -4.77 -1.33 8.68
CA GLU A 70 -4.91 -2.46 7.79
C GLU A 70 -3.87 -2.37 6.68
N ALA A 71 -3.49 -3.52 6.11
CA ALA A 71 -2.56 -3.55 5.00
C ALA A 71 -2.96 -4.55 3.92
N LEU A 72 -2.68 -4.16 2.68
CA LEU A 72 -2.61 -5.06 1.53
C LEU A 72 -1.15 -5.23 1.13
N VAL A 73 -0.78 -6.46 0.74
CA VAL A 73 0.52 -6.77 0.16
C VAL A 73 0.36 -7.20 -1.29
N ALA A 74 1.33 -6.83 -2.11
CA ALA A 74 1.51 -7.33 -3.46
C ALA A 74 2.58 -8.41 -3.46
N GLU A 75 2.23 -9.60 -3.92
CA GLU A 75 3.11 -10.74 -4.02
C GLU A 75 3.50 -10.98 -5.49
N HIS A 76 4.80 -11.06 -5.74
CA HIS A 76 5.38 -11.40 -7.04
C HIS A 76 6.38 -12.53 -6.83
N ASP A 77 6.20 -13.62 -7.57
CA ASP A 77 6.99 -14.84 -7.46
C ASP A 77 7.16 -15.38 -6.02
N GLY A 78 6.08 -15.36 -5.22
CA GLY A 78 6.08 -15.85 -3.84
C GLY A 78 6.75 -14.91 -2.84
N ARG A 79 7.08 -13.67 -3.24
CA ARG A 79 7.69 -12.65 -2.38
C ARG A 79 6.83 -11.41 -2.31
N VAL A 80 6.71 -10.82 -1.13
CA VAL A 80 6.08 -9.51 -0.96
C VAL A 80 7.00 -8.45 -1.53
N VAL A 81 6.52 -7.70 -2.53
CA VAL A 81 7.28 -6.71 -3.30
C VAL A 81 6.71 -5.30 -3.23
N GLY A 82 5.57 -5.15 -2.55
CA GLY A 82 4.91 -3.87 -2.34
C GLY A 82 3.78 -4.00 -1.33
N TYR A 83 3.34 -2.87 -0.80
CA TYR A 83 2.26 -2.83 0.17
C TYR A 83 1.48 -1.51 0.07
N ALA A 84 0.27 -1.52 0.61
CA ALA A 84 -0.54 -0.35 0.89
C ALA A 84 -1.05 -0.44 2.33
N LEU A 85 -0.74 0.56 3.15
CA LEU A 85 -1.13 0.63 4.56
C LEU A 85 -2.15 1.75 4.75
N PHE A 86 -3.28 1.45 5.37
CA PHE A 86 -4.41 2.38 5.46
C PHE A 86 -5.23 2.19 6.73
N PHE A 87 -6.01 3.19 7.09
CA PHE A 87 -6.93 3.16 8.24
C PHE A 87 -8.17 4.01 7.98
N HIS A 88 -9.16 3.95 8.88
CA HIS A 88 -10.37 4.77 8.75
C HIS A 88 -10.17 6.18 9.32
N ASN A 89 -10.56 7.19 8.56
CA ASN A 89 -10.79 8.54 9.06
C ASN A 89 -12.31 8.86 9.05
N PHE A 90 -12.70 10.09 9.39
CA PHE A 90 -14.10 10.51 9.34
C PHE A 90 -14.25 11.93 8.80
N SER A 91 -15.15 12.09 7.82
CA SER A 91 -15.55 13.41 7.32
C SER A 91 -16.82 13.85 8.01
N THR A 92 -16.73 14.92 8.80
CA THR A 92 -17.91 15.57 9.41
C THR A 92 -18.81 16.21 8.37
N PHE A 93 -18.27 16.66 7.24
CA PHE A 93 -19.04 17.29 6.18
C PHE A 93 -19.88 16.29 5.39
N LEU A 94 -19.37 15.07 5.21
CA LEU A 94 -20.13 13.98 4.58
C LEU A 94 -20.91 13.13 5.59
N SER A 95 -20.64 13.31 6.89
CA SER A 95 -21.09 12.44 7.99
C SER A 95 -20.82 10.96 7.69
N ARG A 96 -19.62 10.66 7.17
CA ARG A 96 -19.23 9.31 6.73
C ARG A 96 -17.77 9.05 7.07
N ARG A 97 -17.48 7.77 7.33
CA ARG A 97 -16.10 7.26 7.37
C ARG A 97 -15.43 7.48 6.02
N GLY A 98 -14.11 7.63 6.04
CA GLY A 98 -13.25 7.57 4.87
C GLY A 98 -12.14 6.56 5.08
N LEU A 99 -11.35 6.29 4.05
CA LEU A 99 -10.05 5.63 4.22
C LEU A 99 -8.95 6.66 4.02
N TYR A 100 -7.95 6.62 4.90
CA TYR A 100 -6.69 7.33 4.74
C TYR A 100 -5.61 6.30 4.39
N LEU A 101 -4.93 6.49 3.26
CA LEU A 101 -3.75 5.71 2.89
C LEU A 101 -2.52 6.41 3.47
N GLU A 102 -1.88 5.73 4.42
CA GLU A 102 -0.65 6.20 5.06
C GLU A 102 0.53 6.02 4.10
N ASP A 103 0.74 4.77 3.67
CA ASP A 103 1.90 4.39 2.87
C ASP A 103 1.47 3.58 1.64
N LEU A 104 2.09 3.87 0.50
CA LEU A 104 2.05 3.05 -0.70
C LEU A 104 3.45 2.90 -1.27
N TYR A 105 3.92 1.66 -1.34
CA TYR A 105 5.26 1.39 -1.85
C TYR A 105 5.28 0.15 -2.74
N VAL A 106 6.10 0.21 -3.79
CA VAL A 106 6.45 -0.91 -4.66
C VAL A 106 7.95 -0.80 -4.94
N GLN A 107 8.65 -1.93 -4.83
CA GLN A 107 10.08 -2.00 -5.08
C GLN A 107 10.46 -1.38 -6.44
N PRO A 108 11.59 -0.64 -6.54
CA PRO A 108 11.95 0.12 -7.72
C PRO A 108 12.00 -0.70 -9.01
N GLN A 109 12.45 -1.95 -8.94
CA GLN A 109 12.62 -2.86 -10.07
C GLN A 109 11.28 -3.29 -10.69
N LEU A 110 10.17 -3.12 -9.96
CA LEU A 110 8.82 -3.46 -10.40
C LEU A 110 7.94 -2.23 -10.62
N ARG A 111 8.52 -1.02 -10.63
CA ARG A 111 7.77 0.19 -10.98
C ARG A 111 7.37 0.15 -12.46
N GLY A 112 6.19 0.68 -12.78
CA GLY A 112 5.63 0.62 -14.13
C GLY A 112 4.97 -0.72 -14.50
N SER A 113 5.01 -1.73 -13.63
CA SER A 113 4.32 -3.02 -13.81
C SER A 113 2.80 -2.95 -13.64
N GLY A 114 2.28 -1.88 -13.03
CA GLY A 114 0.87 -1.74 -12.68
C GLY A 114 0.52 -2.19 -11.26
N ILE A 115 1.46 -2.74 -10.48
CA ILE A 115 1.23 -3.19 -9.09
C ILE A 115 0.70 -2.06 -8.20
N GLY A 116 1.32 -0.88 -8.22
CA GLY A 116 0.88 0.26 -7.41
C GLY A 116 -0.55 0.71 -7.73
N THR A 117 -0.92 0.71 -9.02
CA THR A 117 -2.29 0.97 -9.47
C THR A 117 -3.25 -0.10 -8.96
N ALA A 118 -2.86 -1.37 -8.99
CA ALA A 118 -3.69 -2.47 -8.53
C ALA A 118 -3.90 -2.43 -7.00
N LEU A 119 -2.87 -2.07 -6.22
CA LEU A 119 -2.97 -1.84 -4.77
C LEU A 119 -3.98 -0.72 -4.47
N LEU A 120 -3.80 0.46 -5.08
CA LEU A 120 -4.71 1.59 -4.90
C LEU A 120 -6.16 1.26 -5.29
N ARG A 121 -6.35 0.56 -6.42
CA ARG A 121 -7.70 0.12 -6.85
C ARG A 121 -8.32 -0.82 -5.83
N ARG A 122 -7.55 -1.71 -5.20
CA ARG A 122 -8.07 -2.60 -4.17
C ARG A 122 -8.45 -1.85 -2.90
N VAL A 123 -7.64 -0.88 -2.45
CA VAL A 123 -8.02 -0.01 -1.31
C VAL A 123 -9.27 0.82 -1.63
N ALA A 124 -9.37 1.37 -2.84
CA ALA A 124 -10.56 2.10 -3.28
C ALA A 124 -11.80 1.20 -3.34
N ALA A 125 -11.68 -0.05 -3.79
CA ALA A 125 -12.76 -1.03 -3.74
C ALA A 125 -13.22 -1.30 -2.29
N ILE A 126 -12.28 -1.46 -1.35
CA ILE A 126 -12.59 -1.60 0.08
C ILE A 126 -13.34 -0.35 0.60
N ALA A 127 -12.92 0.86 0.20
CA ALA A 127 -13.62 2.10 0.58
C ALA A 127 -15.08 2.08 0.07
N VAL A 128 -15.31 1.69 -1.18
CA VAL A 128 -16.65 1.59 -1.77
C VAL A 128 -17.50 0.52 -1.06
N GLU A 129 -16.96 -0.69 -0.86
CA GLU A 129 -17.59 -1.79 -0.12
C GLU A 129 -18.04 -1.34 1.28
N ARG A 130 -17.22 -0.51 1.95
CA ARG A 130 -17.49 0.03 3.29
C ARG A 130 -18.32 1.31 3.29
N ARG A 131 -18.80 1.76 2.13
CA ARG A 131 -19.58 3.00 1.94
C ARG A 131 -18.85 4.25 2.48
N CYS A 132 -17.53 4.25 2.37
CA CYS A 132 -16.71 5.41 2.71
C CYS A 132 -17.03 6.60 1.80
N GLY A 133 -17.05 7.80 2.36
CA GLY A 133 -17.29 9.03 1.61
C GLY A 133 -16.05 9.57 0.90
N ARG A 134 -14.85 9.17 1.33
CA ARG A 134 -13.56 9.64 0.81
C ARG A 134 -12.48 8.57 0.85
N PHE A 135 -11.49 8.76 0.00
CA PHE A 135 -10.20 8.07 0.03
C PHE A 135 -9.10 9.14 -0.14
N GLU A 136 -8.27 9.32 0.88
CA GLU A 136 -7.34 10.46 0.99
C GLU A 136 -5.94 9.97 1.38
N TRP A 137 -4.91 10.71 0.98
CA TRP A 137 -3.51 10.51 1.37
C TRP A 137 -2.71 11.79 1.17
N SER A 138 -1.47 11.80 1.65
CA SER A 138 -0.54 12.89 1.43
C SER A 138 0.55 12.50 0.43
N VAL A 139 1.11 13.50 -0.25
CA VAL A 139 2.21 13.32 -1.20
C VAL A 139 3.19 14.47 -1.00
N LEU A 140 4.49 14.16 -1.05
CA LEU A 140 5.54 15.16 -0.94
C LEU A 140 5.49 16.10 -2.16
N ASP A 141 5.64 17.40 -1.93
CA ASP A 141 5.50 18.46 -2.93
C ASP A 141 6.46 18.29 -4.12
N TRP A 142 7.66 17.77 -3.86
CA TRP A 142 8.69 17.50 -4.86
C TRP A 142 8.44 16.23 -5.67
N ASN A 143 7.52 15.35 -5.26
CA ASN A 143 7.26 14.06 -5.91
C ASN A 143 6.29 14.22 -7.09
N GLN A 144 6.68 15.02 -8.08
CA GLN A 144 5.87 15.28 -9.28
C GLN A 144 5.41 14.00 -10.00
N PRO A 145 6.24 12.93 -10.13
CA PRO A 145 5.78 11.68 -10.73
C PRO A 145 4.57 11.06 -10.00
N ALA A 146 4.56 11.10 -8.66
CA ALA A 146 3.42 10.61 -7.88
C ALA A 146 2.20 11.53 -8.03
N ILE A 147 2.39 12.85 -7.98
CA ILE A 147 1.34 13.85 -8.20
C ILE A 147 0.64 13.64 -9.55
N ASP A 148 1.40 13.47 -10.63
CA ASP A 148 0.88 13.24 -11.98
C ASP A 148 0.10 11.92 -12.05
N PHE A 149 0.63 10.87 -11.41
CA PHE A 149 -0.01 9.57 -11.34
C PHE A 149 -1.36 9.63 -10.62
N TYR A 150 -1.42 10.27 -9.45
CA TYR A 150 -2.65 10.42 -8.68
C TYR A 150 -3.69 11.29 -9.42
N THR A 151 -3.25 12.38 -10.05
CA THR A 151 -4.14 13.26 -10.82
C THR A 151 -4.74 12.53 -12.02
N LYS A 152 -3.94 11.73 -12.76
CA LYS A 152 -4.44 10.87 -13.85
C LYS A 152 -5.45 9.82 -13.38
N MET A 153 -5.38 9.41 -12.12
CA MET A 153 -6.36 8.51 -11.50
C MET A 153 -7.66 9.20 -11.04
N GLY A 154 -7.74 10.53 -11.15
CA GLY A 154 -8.89 11.32 -10.72
C GLY A 154 -8.78 11.88 -9.30
N ALA A 155 -7.62 11.79 -8.65
CA ALA A 155 -7.38 12.49 -7.39
C ALA A 155 -7.26 14.00 -7.62
N THR A 156 -7.73 14.78 -6.66
CA THR A 156 -7.53 16.23 -6.62
C THR A 156 -6.52 16.55 -5.52
N VAL A 157 -5.42 17.21 -5.86
CA VAL A 157 -4.48 17.74 -4.86
C VAL A 157 -5.08 19.00 -4.25
N MET A 158 -5.12 19.09 -2.92
CA MET A 158 -5.76 20.20 -2.19
C MET A 158 -4.69 21.22 -1.73
N PRO A 159 -4.43 22.30 -2.47
CA PRO A 159 -3.32 23.23 -2.16
C PRO A 159 -3.57 24.10 -0.92
N ASP A 160 -4.84 24.34 -0.58
CA ASP A 160 -5.23 25.20 0.55
C ASP A 160 -5.16 24.49 1.90
N TRP A 161 -5.03 23.16 1.90
CA TRP A 161 -5.00 22.34 3.10
C TRP A 161 -3.56 21.99 3.45
N ARG A 162 -3.18 22.26 4.70
CA ARG A 162 -1.85 21.96 5.23
C ARG A 162 -1.96 20.98 6.39
N ILE A 163 -1.05 20.01 6.43
CA ILE A 163 -0.90 19.14 7.60
C ILE A 163 -0.32 19.98 8.73
N VAL A 164 -1.01 20.02 9.87
CA VAL A 164 -0.50 20.60 11.12
C VAL A 164 -0.16 19.44 12.05
N ARG A 165 1.05 19.45 12.61
CA ARG A 165 1.57 18.35 13.42
C ARG A 165 2.25 18.90 14.68
N ILE A 166 1.96 18.28 15.82
CA ILE A 166 2.63 18.48 17.11
C ILE A 166 3.05 17.09 17.58
N THR A 167 4.33 16.90 17.90
CA THR A 167 4.89 15.62 18.38
C THR A 167 5.69 15.81 19.66
N ASP A 168 6.03 14.68 20.30
CA ASP A 168 7.01 14.60 21.39
C ASP A 168 6.71 15.59 22.53
N ASP A 169 7.73 16.32 23.00
CA ASP A 169 7.62 17.26 24.12
C ASP A 169 6.57 18.34 23.90
N ALA A 170 6.42 18.84 22.67
CA ALA A 170 5.43 19.86 22.35
C ALA A 170 4.00 19.33 22.51
N LEU A 171 3.77 18.05 22.20
CA LEU A 171 2.47 17.40 22.42
C LEU A 171 2.20 17.23 23.92
N ALA A 172 3.20 16.83 24.68
CA ALA A 172 3.09 16.72 26.14
C ALA A 172 2.82 18.08 26.80
N GLN A 173 3.45 19.15 26.33
CA GLN A 173 3.23 20.52 26.82
C GLN A 173 1.81 21.00 26.52
N LEU A 174 1.30 20.79 25.29
CA LEU A 174 -0.08 21.13 24.95
C LEU A 174 -1.08 20.41 25.86
N ALA A 175 -0.85 19.13 26.15
CA ALA A 175 -1.70 18.36 27.05
C ALA A 175 -1.68 18.88 28.51
N ALA A 176 -0.56 19.45 28.94
CA ALA A 176 -0.40 20.02 30.28
C ALA A 176 -1.05 21.41 30.45
N GLY A 177 -1.50 22.05 29.36
CA GLY A 177 -2.15 23.37 29.41
C GLY A 177 -1.20 24.54 29.70
N ALA A 178 0.08 24.38 29.35
CA ALA A 178 1.11 25.41 29.48
C ALA A 178 1.14 26.35 28.26
#